data_AF-A0A7J7HYP2-F1
#
_entry.id   AF-A0A7J7HYP2-F1
#
_cell.length_a   1.000
_cell.length_b   1.000
_cell.length_c   1.000
_cell.angle_alpha   90.00
_cell.angle_beta   90.00
_cell.angle_gamma   90.00
#
_symmetry.space_group_name_H-M   'P 1'
#
loop_
_entity.id
_entity.type
_entity.pdbx_description
1 polymer ?
#
loop_
_entity_poly.entity_id
_entity_poly.type
_entity_poly.pdbx_seq_one_letter_code
_entity_poly.pdbx_strand_id
1 'polypeptide(L)'
;MSGETVFVERCKGINGLDKVVLREVRGSSVERKVYLYGGQVTSWKNDHGEEMLFVSSKATFVPPKAIRGGIPICFPQFGSQGPLELHGHVSSRLWSIDPDPPPVPTNSLNKACIDLLLEHTEEDMKFAKGFPCDLEEI
;
A
#
# COMPACT_ATOMS: atom_id res chain seq x y z
N MET A 1 33.25 -8.13 -4.91
CA MET A 1 32.56 -8.05 -3.61
C MET A 1 31.07 -8.13 -3.91
N SER A 2 30.43 -9.24 -3.58
CA SER A 2 28.99 -9.43 -3.81
C SER A 2 28.23 -8.59 -2.79
N GLY A 3 27.59 -7.50 -3.22
CA GLY A 3 26.70 -6.73 -2.37
C GLY A 3 25.53 -7.61 -1.91
N GLU A 4 25.16 -7.51 -0.64
CA GLU A 4 23.97 -8.15 -0.11
C GLU A 4 22.72 -7.52 -0.76
N THR A 5 21.89 -8.32 -1.43
CA THR A 5 20.69 -7.79 -2.07
C THR A 5 19.60 -7.56 -1.04
N VAL A 6 19.21 -6.29 -0.86
CA VAL A 6 18.09 -5.90 -0.01
C VAL A 6 16.77 -6.08 -0.78
N PHE A 7 15.98 -7.07 -0.38
CA PHE A 7 14.69 -7.40 -1.00
C PHE A 7 13.58 -6.40 -0.64
N VAL A 8 13.65 -5.82 0.56
CA VAL A 8 12.67 -4.86 1.09
C VAL A 8 13.44 -3.68 1.67
N GLU A 9 13.24 -2.50 1.12
CA GLU A 9 13.91 -1.28 1.55
C GLU A 9 12.88 -0.22 1.93
N ARG A 10 12.98 0.30 3.16
CA ARG A 10 12.21 1.49 3.58
C ARG A 10 12.99 2.74 3.23
N CYS A 11 12.35 3.70 2.55
CA CYS A 11 12.95 4.97 2.22
C CYS A 11 11.91 6.10 2.19
N LYS A 12 12.40 7.34 2.13
CA LYS A 12 11.53 8.52 1.94
C LYS A 12 11.23 8.73 0.46
N GLY A 13 9.96 8.96 0.14
CA GLY A 13 9.46 9.27 -1.18
C GLY A 13 9.24 10.76 -1.40
N ILE A 14 8.33 11.07 -2.31
CA ILE A 14 7.94 12.46 -2.63
C ILE A 14 7.39 13.12 -1.35
N ASN A 15 7.78 14.37 -1.11
CA ASN A 15 7.40 15.16 0.08
C ASN A 15 7.74 14.49 1.42
N GLY A 16 8.72 13.58 1.46
CA GLY A 16 9.15 12.92 2.69
C GLY A 16 8.18 11.84 3.21
N LEU A 17 7.18 11.44 2.42
CA LEU A 17 6.30 10.34 2.79
C LEU A 17 7.05 9.01 2.83
N ASP A 18 6.72 8.16 3.79
CA ASP A 18 7.31 6.83 3.90
C ASP A 18 6.87 5.92 2.75
N LYS A 19 7.84 5.19 2.21
CA LYS A 19 7.68 4.31 1.07
C LYS A 19 8.54 3.06 1.26
N VAL A 20 8.05 1.95 0.76
CA VAL A 20 8.76 0.68 0.67
C VAL A 20 9.07 0.38 -0.78
N VAL A 21 10.29 -0.09 -1.03
CA VAL A 21 10.71 -0.63 -2.32
C VAL A 21 10.94 -2.13 -2.18
N LEU A 22 10.19 -2.91 -2.96
CA LEU A 22 10.31 -4.35 -3.03
C LEU A 22 11.10 -4.71 -4.29
N ARG A 23 12.11 -5.58 -4.16
CA ARG A 23 12.98 -6.03 -5.25
C ARG A 23 13.11 -7.53 -5.27
N GLU A 24 12.96 -8.10 -6.45
CA GLU A 24 13.07 -9.52 -6.70
C GLU A 24 14.37 -9.85 -7.46
N VAL A 25 14.98 -11.00 -7.16
CA VAL A 25 16.36 -11.33 -7.60
C VAL A 25 16.40 -12.40 -8.69
N ARG A 26 15.27 -13.04 -9.02
CA ARG A 26 15.24 -14.11 -10.03
C ARG A 26 14.33 -13.71 -11.20
N GLY A 27 14.93 -13.55 -12.39
CA GLY A 27 14.22 -13.40 -13.66
C GLY A 27 14.25 -11.98 -14.21
N SER A 28 13.96 -11.00 -13.36
CA SER A 28 14.33 -9.61 -13.58
C SER A 28 14.11 -8.77 -12.33
N SER A 29 14.76 -7.61 -12.29
CA SER A 29 14.61 -6.62 -11.23
C SER A 29 13.24 -5.95 -11.31
N VAL A 30 12.20 -6.68 -10.92
CA VAL A 30 10.85 -6.13 -10.71
C VAL A 30 10.90 -5.26 -9.47
N GLU A 31 11.04 -3.95 -9.68
CA GLU A 31 10.94 -2.95 -8.63
C GLU A 31 9.48 -2.57 -8.42
N ARG A 32 8.99 -2.72 -7.19
CA ARG A 32 7.65 -2.30 -6.79
C ARG A 32 7.77 -1.23 -5.71
N LYS A 33 6.97 -0.17 -5.80
CA LYS A 33 6.95 0.92 -4.80
C LYS A 33 5.59 1.03 -4.16
N VAL A 34 5.58 1.00 -2.83
CA VAL A 34 4.38 1.10 -2.01
C VAL A 34 4.56 2.29 -1.07
N TYR A 35 3.64 3.26 -1.10
CA TYR A 35 3.61 4.32 -0.09
C TYR A 35 2.81 3.83 1.11
N LEU A 36 3.34 4.07 2.31
CA LEU A 36 2.60 3.77 3.54
C LEU A 36 1.37 4.67 3.68
N TYR A 37 1.44 5.89 3.14
CA TYR A 37 0.25 6.71 2.98
C TYR A 37 -0.69 6.11 1.92
N GLY A 38 -1.91 5.80 2.34
CA GLY A 38 -2.95 5.14 1.58
C GLY A 38 -2.72 3.65 1.34
N GLY A 39 -1.64 3.06 1.87
CA GLY A 39 -1.28 1.66 1.62
C GLY A 39 -1.09 1.38 0.12
N GLN A 40 -0.64 2.38 -0.64
CA GLN A 40 -0.90 2.46 -2.07
C GLN A 40 0.32 2.06 -2.90
N VAL A 41 0.13 1.08 -3.80
CA VAL A 41 1.14 0.71 -4.80
C VAL A 41 1.17 1.79 -5.88
N THR A 42 2.34 2.37 -6.13
CA THR A 42 2.52 3.51 -7.05
C THR A 42 3.48 3.25 -8.20
N SER A 43 4.21 2.14 -8.18
CA SER A 43 5.11 1.74 -9.27
C SER A 43 5.21 0.23 -9.28
N TRP A 44 5.15 -0.35 -10.46
CA TRP A 44 5.48 -1.74 -10.72
C TRP A 44 6.16 -1.80 -12.07
N LYS A 45 7.46 -2.10 -12.05
CA LYS A 45 8.23 -2.28 -13.28
C LYS A 45 8.29 -3.74 -13.69
N ASN A 46 8.08 -4.01 -14.97
CA ASN A 46 8.30 -5.35 -15.50
C ASN A 46 9.79 -5.65 -15.67
N ASP A 47 10.05 -6.81 -16.25
CA ASP A 47 11.40 -7.32 -16.44
C ASP A 47 12.29 -6.50 -17.39
N HIS A 48 11.67 -5.62 -18.17
CA HIS A 48 12.34 -4.71 -19.10
C HIS A 48 12.47 -3.29 -18.51
N GLY A 49 12.06 -3.08 -17.25
CA GLY A 49 12.07 -1.79 -16.58
C GLY A 49 10.91 -0.86 -16.98
N GLU A 50 9.94 -1.36 -17.75
CA GLU A 50 8.78 -0.60 -18.19
C GLU A 50 7.78 -0.46 -17.04
N GLU A 51 7.25 0.75 -16.86
CA GLU A 51 6.26 1.04 -15.82
C GLU A 51 4.88 0.51 -16.22
N MET A 52 4.31 -0.35 -15.37
CA MET A 52 3.02 -0.99 -15.60
C MET A 52 1.87 -0.24 -14.94
N LEU A 53 2.15 0.66 -13.99
CA LEU A 53 1.15 1.44 -13.29
C LEU A 53 1.16 2.90 -13.72
N PHE A 54 -0.02 3.42 -14.08
CA PHE A 54 -0.18 4.83 -14.33
C PHE A 54 -0.30 5.60 -13.01
N VAL A 55 0.65 6.51 -12.74
CA VAL A 55 0.50 7.56 -11.74
C VAL A 55 0.42 8.91 -12.43
N SER A 56 -0.56 9.72 -12.05
CA SER A 56 -0.76 11.02 -12.68
C SER A 56 0.44 11.93 -12.43
N SER A 57 0.91 12.64 -13.45
CA SER A 57 1.89 13.72 -13.28
C SER A 57 1.39 14.89 -12.41
N LYS A 58 0.07 14.96 -12.17
CA LYS A 58 -0.59 15.90 -11.26
C LYS A 58 -0.95 15.28 -9.91
N ALA A 59 -0.45 14.08 -9.60
CA ALA A 59 -0.71 13.44 -8.31
C ALA A 59 -0.08 14.25 -7.18
N THR A 60 -0.86 14.52 -6.14
CA THR A 60 -0.39 15.18 -4.93
C THR A 60 -0.05 14.14 -3.88
N PHE A 61 1.21 14.12 -3.45
CA PHE A 61 1.69 13.27 -2.36
C PHE A 61 1.63 14.07 -1.04
N VAL A 62 0.42 14.53 -0.69
CA VAL A 62 0.20 15.41 0.48
C VAL A 62 -1.11 14.99 1.16
N PRO A 63 -1.06 14.50 2.41
CA PRO A 63 -2.25 14.26 3.20
C PRO A 63 -3.11 15.54 3.35
N PRO A 64 -4.45 15.42 3.42
CA PRO A 64 -5.25 14.18 3.48
C PRO A 64 -5.76 13.70 2.11
N LYS A 65 -5.17 14.14 0.98
CA LYS A 65 -5.67 13.75 -0.35
C LYS A 65 -5.08 12.41 -0.77
N ALA A 66 -5.90 11.49 -1.26
CA ALA A 66 -5.44 10.22 -1.82
C ALA A 66 -4.52 10.44 -3.03
N ILE A 67 -3.55 9.53 -3.23
CA ILE A 67 -2.63 9.62 -4.37
C ILE A 67 -3.39 9.24 -5.65
N ARG A 68 -3.22 10.04 -6.71
CA ARG A 68 -3.90 9.82 -7.99
C ARG A 68 -3.13 8.86 -8.90
N GLY A 69 -3.62 7.64 -9.02
CA GLY A 69 -3.09 6.58 -9.89
C GLY A 69 -2.57 5.38 -9.10
N GLY A 70 -1.79 4.49 -9.71
CA GLY A 70 -1.37 3.27 -9.05
C GLY A 70 -2.57 2.37 -8.71
N ILE A 71 -2.52 1.73 -7.53
CA ILE A 71 -3.57 0.83 -7.03
C ILE A 71 -4.14 1.40 -5.73
N PRO A 72 -5.17 2.27 -5.79
CA PRO A 72 -5.81 2.82 -4.59
C PRO A 72 -6.73 1.80 -3.91
N ILE A 73 -6.79 1.84 -2.58
CA ILE A 73 -7.69 1.01 -1.77
C ILE A 73 -8.98 1.78 -1.49
N CYS A 74 -10.11 1.24 -1.93
CA CYS A 74 -11.44 1.80 -1.69
C CYS A 74 -12.13 0.98 -0.59
N PHE A 75 -12.24 1.54 0.61
CA PHE A 75 -12.79 0.83 1.77
C PHE A 75 -13.28 1.82 2.84
N PRO A 76 -14.38 1.53 3.54
CA PRO A 76 -15.31 0.39 3.37
C PRO A 76 -16.37 0.62 2.28
N GLN A 77 -16.30 1.73 1.55
CA GLN A 77 -17.30 2.13 0.56
C GLN A 77 -16.65 2.31 -0.82
N PHE A 78 -17.36 1.90 -1.88
CA PHE A 78 -16.99 2.24 -3.25
C PHE A 78 -17.83 3.40 -3.77
N GLY A 79 -17.16 4.41 -4.34
CA GLY A 79 -17.83 5.62 -4.84
C GLY A 79 -18.59 6.34 -3.73
N SER A 80 -19.75 6.88 -4.05
CA SER A 80 -20.63 7.60 -3.13
C SER A 80 -21.79 6.74 -2.60
N GLN A 81 -21.58 5.41 -2.49
CA GLN A 81 -22.63 4.45 -2.14
C GLN A 81 -22.92 4.35 -0.62
N GLY A 82 -22.71 5.44 0.11
CA GLY A 82 -22.96 5.49 1.55
C GLY A 82 -22.52 6.83 2.17
N PRO A 83 -22.47 6.91 3.51
CA PRO A 83 -22.31 8.17 4.23
C PRO A 83 -20.87 8.68 4.27
N LEU A 84 -19.91 7.89 3.80
CA LEU A 84 -18.49 8.22 3.84
C LEU A 84 -18.08 9.08 2.64
N GLU A 85 -16.86 9.62 2.73
CA GLU A 85 -16.18 10.26 1.60
C GLU A 85 -16.12 9.32 0.38
N LEU A 86 -15.89 9.91 -0.80
CA LEU A 86 -15.82 9.17 -2.05
C LEU A 86 -14.73 8.08 -1.96
N HIS A 87 -15.14 6.82 -2.13
CA HIS A 87 -14.28 5.62 -1.97
C HIS A 87 -13.86 5.30 -0.52
N GLY A 88 -14.59 5.82 0.47
CA GLY A 88 -14.22 5.72 1.87
C GLY A 88 -13.00 6.58 2.17
N HIS A 89 -12.30 6.28 3.27
CA HIS A 89 -11.27 7.15 3.83
C HIS A 89 -9.93 6.43 4.09
N VAL A 90 -9.83 5.16 3.72
CA VAL A 90 -8.62 4.37 3.97
C VAL A 90 -7.43 4.81 3.08
N SER A 91 -7.70 5.28 1.86
CA SER A 91 -6.67 5.77 0.93
C SER A 91 -6.05 7.12 1.34
N SER A 92 -6.62 7.80 2.33
CA SER A 92 -6.11 9.06 2.90
C SER A 92 -5.47 8.87 4.28
N ARG A 93 -5.21 7.63 4.70
CA ARG A 93 -4.64 7.31 6.02
C ARG A 93 -3.23 6.74 5.94
N LEU A 94 -2.51 6.82 7.05
CA LEU A 94 -1.18 6.23 7.16
C LEU A 94 -1.31 4.78 7.61
N TRP A 95 -0.69 3.89 6.86
CA TRP A 95 -0.57 2.48 7.18
C TRP A 95 0.79 2.21 7.81
N SER A 96 0.88 1.14 8.59
CA SER A 96 2.13 0.65 9.17
C SER A 96 2.49 -0.69 8.54
N ILE A 97 3.76 -1.09 8.67
CA ILE A 97 4.19 -2.44 8.24
C ILE A 97 4.05 -3.35 9.45
N ASP A 98 3.41 -4.49 9.27
CA ASP A 98 3.35 -5.54 10.28
C ASP A 98 4.76 -6.05 10.61
N PRO A 99 5.23 -5.91 11.86
CA PRO A 99 6.52 -6.46 12.26
C PRO A 99 6.50 -7.99 12.46
N ASP A 100 5.34 -8.61 12.65
CA ASP A 100 5.19 -10.04 12.94
C ASP A 100 4.08 -10.67 12.07
N PRO A 101 4.28 -10.71 10.75
CA PRO A 101 3.27 -11.22 9.85
C PRO A 101 3.01 -12.72 10.11
N PRO A 102 1.75 -13.17 10.02
CA PRO A 102 1.42 -14.58 10.21
C PRO A 102 2.20 -15.45 9.22
N PRO A 103 2.62 -16.67 9.62
CA PRO A 103 3.38 -17.55 8.73
C PRO A 103 2.54 -17.96 7.52
N VAL A 104 2.74 -17.27 6.40
CA VAL A 104 2.02 -17.55 5.15
C VAL A 104 2.57 -18.85 4.55
N PRO A 105 1.73 -19.85 4.20
CA PRO A 105 2.20 -21.05 3.52
C PRO A 105 2.65 -20.70 2.10
N THR A 106 3.91 -20.33 1.95
CA THR A 106 4.48 -19.86 0.68
C THR A 106 5.54 -20.84 0.20
N ASN A 107 5.38 -21.29 -1.05
CA ASN A 107 6.47 -21.87 -1.81
C ASN A 107 7.63 -20.85 -1.80
N SER A 108 8.72 -21.19 -1.13
CA SER A 108 9.71 -20.32 -0.49
C SER A 108 10.65 -19.56 -1.44
N LEU A 109 10.15 -19.09 -2.58
CA LEU A 109 10.93 -18.46 -3.64
C LEU A 109 10.84 -16.92 -3.64
N ASN A 110 9.77 -16.32 -3.11
CA ASN A 110 9.58 -14.87 -3.12
C ASN A 110 9.98 -14.27 -1.77
N LYS A 111 11.13 -13.59 -1.75
CA LYS A 111 11.72 -12.98 -0.54
C LYS A 111 11.33 -11.51 -0.33
N ALA A 112 10.49 -10.95 -1.20
CA ALA A 112 10.11 -9.53 -1.19
C ALA A 112 8.61 -9.38 -0.93
N CYS A 113 8.20 -9.52 0.34
CA CYS A 113 6.83 -9.30 0.82
C CYS A 113 6.83 -8.29 1.98
N ILE A 114 5.68 -7.62 2.15
CA ILE A 114 5.34 -6.81 3.32
C ILE A 114 3.85 -6.99 3.58
N ASP A 115 3.47 -6.98 4.84
CA ASP A 115 2.07 -6.87 5.25
C ASP A 115 1.85 -5.47 5.81
N LEU A 116 0.74 -4.85 5.41
CA LEU A 116 0.39 -3.49 5.80
C LEU A 116 -0.82 -3.51 6.71
N LEU A 117 -0.70 -2.85 7.85
CA LEU A 117 -1.76 -2.72 8.85
C LEU A 117 -2.30 -1.30 8.86
N LEU A 118 -3.61 -1.18 8.86
CA LEU A 118 -4.30 0.07 9.12
C LEU A 118 -4.92 -0.01 10.51
N GLU A 119 -4.50 0.86 11.42
CA GLU A 119 -5.11 0.96 12.75
C GLU A 119 -6.49 1.64 12.65
N HIS A 120 -7.48 1.04 13.29
CA HIS A 120 -8.80 1.63 13.45
C HIS A 120 -8.74 2.79 14.45
N THR A 121 -9.45 3.85 14.14
CA THR A 121 -9.70 5.01 15.01
C THR A 121 -11.10 4.91 15.62
N GLU A 122 -11.35 5.67 16.69
CA GLU A 122 -12.69 5.77 17.27
C GLU A 122 -13.77 6.22 16.27
N GLU A 123 -13.37 6.98 15.25
CA GLU A 123 -14.25 7.42 14.16
C GLU A 123 -14.65 6.24 13.27
N ASP A 124 -13.72 5.30 12.98
CA ASP A 124 -14.00 4.09 12.20
C ASP A 124 -14.99 3.19 12.93
N MET A 125 -14.84 3.06 14.25
CA MET A 125 -15.74 2.28 15.09
C MET A 125 -17.16 2.86 15.11
N LYS A 126 -17.34 4.17 14.90
CA LYS A 126 -18.67 4.79 14.77
C LYS A 126 -19.33 4.41 13.44
N PHE A 127 -18.54 4.28 12.37
CA PHE A 127 -19.04 3.82 11.07
C PHE A 127 -19.29 2.31 11.05
N ALA A 128 -18.46 1.53 11.73
CA ALA A 128 -18.64 0.09 11.90
C ALA A 128 -19.98 -0.26 12.56
N LYS A 129 -20.54 0.59 13.44
CA LYS A 129 -21.90 0.38 13.98
C LYS A 129 -23.02 0.39 12.93
N GLY A 130 -22.75 0.87 11.72
CA GLY A 130 -23.65 0.81 10.57
C GLY A 130 -23.34 -0.33 9.58
N PHE A 131 -22.22 -1.04 9.74
CA PHE A 131 -21.81 -2.17 8.90
C PHE A 131 -21.78 -3.45 9.75
N PRO A 132 -22.50 -4.51 9.38
CA PRO A 132 -22.61 -5.72 10.22
C PRO A 132 -21.32 -6.58 10.31
N CYS A 133 -20.16 -6.05 9.93
CA CYS A 133 -18.90 -6.79 9.90
C CYS A 133 -17.87 -6.10 10.79
N ASP A 134 -17.45 -6.80 11.85
CA ASP A 134 -16.29 -6.41 12.65
C ASP A 134 -15.05 -6.36 11.75
N LEU A 135 -14.37 -5.21 11.77
CA LEU A 135 -13.27 -4.87 10.86
C LEU A 135 -11.92 -5.55 11.21
N GLU A 136 -11.94 -6.66 11.95
CA GLU A 136 -10.73 -7.33 12.46
C GLU A 136 -10.15 -8.41 11.52
N GLU A 137 -10.79 -8.74 10.38
CA GLU A 137 -10.30 -9.76 9.45
C GLU A 137 -10.12 -9.26 8.00
N ILE A 138 -9.20 -8.32 7.78
CA ILE A 138 -8.58 -8.11 6.45
C ILE A 138 -7.06 -8.07 6.61
#